data_AF-A0A0K2RQT6-F1
#
_entry.id   AF-A0A0K2RQT6-F1
#
_cell.length_a   1.000
_cell.length_b   1.000
_cell.length_c   1.000
_cell.angle_alpha   90.00
_cell.angle_beta   90.00
_cell.angle_gamma   90.00
#
_symmetry.space_group_name_H-M   'P 1'
#
loop_
_entity.id
_entity.type
_entity.pdbx_description
1 polymer ?
#
loop_
_entity_poly.entity_id
_entity_poly.type
_entity_poly.pdbx_seq_one_letter_code
_entity_poly.pdbx_strand_id
1 'polypeptide(L)'
;MAAETAQKAETAQNQVSATALGPWPGTDPAEAARIIRGELGSPHLPFLAELPDRGVGSDALGRTASLLVELAIDVQPHGWRLVDRPGKDLRRAKSALATDINILADVAGSEESSADELKIQLRGP
;
A
#
# COMPACT_ATOMS: atom_id res chain seq x y z
N MET A 1 -30.00 13.89 11.93
CA MET A 1 -29.21 13.20 10.88
C MET A 1 -28.55 14.17 9.90
N ALA A 2 -29.26 14.86 9.00
CA ALA A 2 -28.60 15.72 8.00
C ALA A 2 -27.74 16.87 8.58
N ALA A 3 -28.18 17.49 9.68
CA ALA A 3 -27.44 18.55 10.36
C ALA A 3 -26.16 18.03 11.07
N GLU A 4 -26.15 16.77 11.51
CA GLU A 4 -25.04 16.14 12.23
C GLU A 4 -23.93 15.69 11.26
N THR A 5 -24.32 15.24 10.07
CA THR A 5 -23.40 14.94 8.96
C THR A 5 -22.69 16.19 8.45
N ALA A 6 -23.42 17.32 8.34
CA ALA A 6 -22.87 18.60 7.94
C ALA A 6 -21.87 19.15 8.99
N GLN A 7 -22.21 19.04 10.29
CA GLN A 7 -21.32 19.44 11.38
C GLN A 7 -20.03 18.61 11.40
N LYS A 8 -20.12 17.28 11.21
CA LYS A 8 -18.95 16.37 11.21
C LYS A 8 -17.99 16.67 10.05
N ALA A 9 -18.52 17.05 8.89
CA ALA A 9 -17.74 17.46 7.72
C ALA A 9 -17.02 18.80 7.93
N GLU A 10 -17.65 19.77 8.60
CA GLU A 10 -17.07 21.08 8.90
C GLU A 10 -15.94 20.97 9.96
N THR A 11 -16.08 20.06 10.95
CA THR A 11 -15.00 19.77 11.91
C THR A 11 -13.82 19.04 11.28
N ALA A 12 -14.06 18.13 10.32
CA ALA A 12 -13.01 17.43 9.58
C ALA A 12 -12.15 18.38 8.71
N GLN A 13 -12.77 19.42 8.15
CA GLN A 13 -12.07 20.45 7.36
C GLN A 13 -11.08 21.29 8.18
N ASN A 14 -11.20 21.29 9.51
CA ASN A 14 -10.33 22.03 10.42
C ASN A 14 -9.34 21.13 11.20
N GLN A 15 -9.25 19.84 10.86
CA GLN A 15 -8.33 18.91 11.51
C GLN A 15 -7.03 18.76 10.74
N VAL A 16 -5.91 18.81 11.46
CA VAL A 16 -4.59 18.50 10.90
C VAL A 16 -4.52 17.00 10.64
N SER A 17 -4.29 16.62 9.38
CA SER A 17 -4.05 15.23 8.99
C SER A 17 -2.59 15.01 8.60
N ALA A 18 -2.12 13.77 8.72
CA ALA A 18 -0.75 13.36 8.45
C ALA A 18 -0.75 12.03 7.70
N THR A 19 0.32 11.80 6.93
CA THR A 19 0.61 10.54 6.25
C THR A 19 2.12 10.45 6.00
N ALA A 20 2.59 9.36 5.40
CA ALA A 20 3.99 9.20 5.02
C ALA A 20 4.19 8.94 3.52
N LEU A 21 5.46 8.94 3.10
CA LEU A 21 5.87 8.82 1.70
C LEU A 21 5.78 7.41 1.11
N GLY A 22 5.55 6.37 1.93
CA GLY A 22 5.28 4.99 1.50
C GLY A 22 6.43 3.97 1.68
N PRO A 23 7.67 4.22 1.21
CA PRO A 23 8.79 3.31 1.47
C PRO A 23 9.03 3.11 2.96
N TRP A 24 9.18 1.86 3.36
CA TRP A 24 9.36 1.43 4.74
C TRP A 24 10.62 0.56 4.87
N PRO A 25 11.47 0.78 5.89
CA PRO A 25 12.66 -0.02 6.09
C PRO A 25 12.33 -1.44 6.56
N GLY A 26 13.17 -2.40 6.20
CA GLY A 26 13.04 -3.77 6.66
C GLY A 26 12.09 -4.62 5.80
N THR A 27 11.77 -5.80 6.30
CA THR A 27 11.19 -6.88 5.48
C THR A 27 9.89 -7.47 6.03
N ASP A 28 9.43 -7.04 7.21
CA ASP A 28 8.22 -7.55 7.84
C ASP A 28 7.01 -6.63 7.55
N PRO A 29 6.08 -7.04 6.66
CA PRO A 29 4.85 -6.28 6.40
C PRO A 29 3.90 -6.20 7.60
N ALA A 30 3.91 -7.18 8.50
CA ALA A 30 3.02 -7.18 9.65
C ALA A 30 3.50 -6.18 10.71
N GLU A 31 4.81 -6.10 10.92
CA GLU A 31 5.42 -5.06 11.75
C GLU A 31 5.14 -3.67 11.18
N ALA A 32 5.40 -3.46 9.87
CA ALA A 32 5.13 -2.19 9.21
C ALA A 32 3.66 -1.77 9.34
N ALA A 33 2.73 -2.70 9.07
CA ALA A 33 1.30 -2.43 9.19
C ALA A 33 0.90 -2.09 10.64
N ARG A 34 1.37 -2.84 11.64
CA ARG A 34 1.07 -2.55 13.06
C ARG A 34 1.59 -1.18 13.49
N ILE A 35 2.80 -0.80 13.09
CA ILE A 35 3.37 0.51 13.43
C ILE A 35 2.55 1.62 12.76
N ILE A 36 2.33 1.53 11.44
CA ILE A 36 1.56 2.54 10.69
C ILE A 36 0.17 2.71 11.29
N ARG A 37 -0.51 1.61 11.64
CA ARG A 37 -1.86 1.64 12.22
C ARG A 37 -1.89 2.12 13.66
N GLY A 38 -0.84 1.86 14.44
CA GLY A 38 -0.70 2.38 15.80
C GLY A 38 -0.45 3.89 15.84
N GLU A 39 0.24 4.44 14.83
CA GLU A 39 0.60 5.86 14.77
C GLU A 39 -0.40 6.72 13.95
N LEU A 40 -1.00 6.15 12.90
CA LEU A 40 -1.87 6.87 11.95
C LEU A 40 -3.31 6.35 11.98
N GLY A 41 -4.00 6.60 13.10
CA GLY A 41 -5.47 6.47 13.19
C GLY A 41 -6.19 7.75 12.73
N SER A 42 -7.54 7.74 12.73
CA SER A 42 -8.32 8.95 12.43
C SER A 42 -7.92 10.11 13.35
N PRO A 43 -7.63 11.33 12.83
CA PRO A 43 -7.93 11.82 11.48
C PRO A 43 -6.77 11.72 10.46
N HIS A 44 -5.70 11.00 10.78
CA HIS A 44 -4.58 10.75 9.88
C HIS A 44 -4.94 9.73 8.80
N LEU A 45 -4.15 9.72 7.72
CA LEU A 45 -4.34 8.83 6.58
C LEU A 45 -3.27 7.72 6.59
N PRO A 46 -3.56 6.53 7.16
CA PRO A 46 -2.65 5.39 7.09
C PRO A 46 -2.45 4.96 5.64
N PHE A 47 -1.35 4.26 5.38
CA PHE A 47 -0.94 3.91 4.03
C PHE A 47 -0.44 2.47 3.95
N LEU A 48 -0.55 1.88 2.76
CA LEU A 48 0.04 0.57 2.49
C LEU A 48 1.54 0.74 2.22
N ALA A 49 2.37 0.24 3.12
CA ALA A 49 3.83 0.34 3.03
C ALA A 49 4.39 -0.33 1.76
N GLU A 50 5.45 0.26 1.21
CA GLU A 50 6.32 -0.37 0.22
C GLU A 50 7.56 -0.91 0.93
N LEU A 51 7.87 -2.21 0.76
CA LEU A 51 8.96 -2.90 1.45
C LEU A 51 10.04 -3.36 0.46
N PRO A 52 10.83 -2.44 -0.13
CA PRO A 52 11.80 -2.76 -1.16
C PRO A 52 12.91 -3.71 -0.67
N ASP A 53 13.21 -3.74 0.64
CA ASP A 53 14.25 -4.60 1.21
C ASP A 53 13.90 -6.10 1.12
N ARG A 54 12.62 -6.45 0.86
CA ARG A 54 12.22 -7.84 0.53
C ARG A 54 12.66 -8.29 -0.86
N GLY A 55 13.22 -7.37 -1.64
CA GLY A 55 13.79 -7.61 -2.95
C GLY A 55 12.79 -7.51 -4.09
N VAL A 56 13.19 -8.08 -5.23
CA VAL A 56 12.50 -7.98 -6.52
C VAL A 56 11.03 -8.34 -6.41
N GLY A 57 10.18 -7.43 -6.87
CA GLY A 57 8.72 -7.56 -6.88
C GLY A 57 8.04 -6.88 -5.68
N SER A 58 8.79 -6.58 -4.62
CA SER A 58 8.33 -5.71 -3.53
C SER A 58 8.75 -4.25 -3.71
N ASP A 59 9.62 -3.97 -4.69
CA ASP A 59 10.00 -2.62 -5.09
C ASP A 59 8.85 -1.88 -5.78
N ALA A 60 8.91 -0.54 -5.76
CA ALA A 60 7.84 0.31 -6.27
C ALA A 60 7.51 0.10 -7.76
N LEU A 61 8.52 -0.25 -8.57
CA LEU A 61 8.35 -0.54 -9.99
C LEU A 61 7.67 -1.88 -10.20
N GLY A 62 8.18 -2.95 -9.58
CA GLY A 62 7.57 -4.28 -9.65
C GLY A 62 6.11 -4.27 -9.17
N ARG A 63 5.85 -3.57 -8.08
CA ARG A 63 4.50 -3.37 -7.54
C ARG A 63 3.57 -2.72 -8.55
N THR A 64 3.95 -1.57 -9.10
CA THR A 64 3.11 -0.84 -10.06
C THR A 64 2.93 -1.62 -11.35
N ALA A 65 4.00 -2.18 -11.88
CA ALA A 65 3.98 -2.94 -13.11
C ALA A 65 3.15 -4.23 -13.00
N SER A 66 3.04 -4.82 -11.80
CA SER A 66 2.19 -6.00 -11.55
C SER A 66 0.68 -5.74 -11.70
N LEU A 67 0.28 -4.46 -11.64
CA LEU A 67 -1.11 -4.01 -11.79
C LEU A 67 -1.48 -3.73 -13.26
N LEU A 68 -0.53 -3.73 -14.17
CA LEU A 68 -0.78 -3.47 -15.58
C LEU A 68 -1.49 -4.68 -16.21
N VAL A 69 -2.74 -4.45 -16.61
CA VAL A 69 -3.56 -5.46 -17.28
C VAL A 69 -3.00 -5.69 -18.69
N GLU A 70 -2.93 -6.95 -19.11
CA GLU A 70 -2.43 -7.39 -20.43
C GLU A 70 -0.96 -7.06 -20.77
N LEU A 71 -0.21 -6.46 -19.84
CA LEU A 71 1.21 -6.16 -20.00
C LEU A 71 2.05 -7.01 -19.07
N ALA A 72 2.68 -8.06 -19.61
CA ALA A 72 3.58 -8.90 -18.83
C ALA A 72 4.95 -8.24 -18.67
N ILE A 73 5.58 -8.49 -17.52
CA ILE A 73 6.92 -8.00 -17.17
C ILE A 73 7.82 -9.12 -16.65
N ASP A 74 9.13 -8.92 -16.78
CA ASP A 74 10.16 -9.76 -16.16
C ASP A 74 11.35 -8.90 -15.73
N VAL A 75 12.15 -9.37 -14.76
CA VAL A 75 13.38 -8.68 -14.36
C VAL A 75 14.54 -9.15 -15.23
N GLN A 76 15.21 -8.17 -15.85
CA GLN A 76 16.43 -8.37 -16.61
C GLN A 76 17.62 -7.69 -15.90
N PRO A 77 18.89 -7.94 -16.30
CA PRO A 77 20.06 -7.34 -15.65
C PRO A 77 20.04 -5.81 -15.55
N HIS A 78 19.27 -5.13 -16.39
CA HIS A 78 19.13 -3.67 -16.42
C HIS A 78 17.78 -3.17 -15.87
N GLY A 79 17.01 -4.04 -15.21
CA GLY A 79 15.72 -3.69 -14.59
C GLY A 79 14.52 -4.38 -15.21
N TRP A 80 13.33 -3.89 -14.87
CA TRP A 80 12.05 -4.40 -15.35
C TRP A 80 11.87 -4.16 -16.85
N ARG A 81 11.44 -5.20 -17.58
CA ARG A 81 11.11 -5.11 -19.00
C ARG A 81 9.74 -5.69 -19.30
N LEU A 82 9.06 -5.10 -20.28
CA LEU A 82 7.88 -5.70 -20.89
C LEU A 82 8.27 -6.96 -21.68
N VAL A 83 7.42 -7.98 -21.61
CA VAL A 83 7.60 -9.27 -22.28
C VAL A 83 6.26 -9.76 -22.83
N ASP A 84 6.29 -10.70 -23.79
CA ASP A 84 5.08 -11.19 -24.45
C ASP A 84 4.19 -12.07 -23.55
N ARG A 85 4.76 -12.68 -22.50
CA ARG A 85 4.09 -13.68 -21.67
C ARG A 85 4.42 -13.54 -20.19
N PRO A 86 3.45 -13.78 -19.28
CA PRO A 86 3.66 -13.64 -17.84
C PRO A 86 4.70 -14.64 -17.31
N GLY A 87 5.77 -14.10 -16.71
CA GLY A 87 6.89 -14.86 -16.15
C GLY A 87 6.78 -15.15 -14.65
N LYS A 88 7.89 -15.62 -14.07
CA LYS A 88 8.02 -15.84 -12.62
C LYS A 88 8.06 -14.53 -11.86
N ASP A 89 8.70 -13.50 -12.40
CA ASP A 89 8.86 -12.23 -11.69
C ASP A 89 7.55 -11.45 -11.58
N LEU A 90 6.72 -11.45 -12.63
CA LEU A 90 5.35 -10.93 -12.53
C LEU A 90 4.53 -11.66 -11.46
N ARG A 91 4.60 -13.00 -11.39
CA ARG A 91 3.91 -13.76 -10.34
C ARG A 91 4.44 -13.42 -8.95
N ARG A 92 5.76 -13.25 -8.81
CA ARG A 92 6.39 -12.85 -7.55
C ARG A 92 5.91 -11.46 -7.10
N ALA A 93 5.89 -10.47 -8.00
CA ALA A 93 5.43 -9.13 -7.70
C ALA A 93 3.95 -9.11 -7.29
N LYS A 94 3.08 -9.84 -8.03
CA LYS A 94 1.66 -10.00 -7.66
C LYS A 94 1.50 -10.65 -6.29
N SER A 95 2.27 -11.70 -6.01
CA SER A 95 2.24 -12.39 -4.72
C SER A 95 2.69 -11.48 -3.59
N ALA A 96 3.75 -10.68 -3.78
CA ALA A 96 4.23 -9.74 -2.77
C ALA A 96 3.18 -8.68 -2.44
N LEU A 97 2.56 -8.09 -3.46
CA LEU A 97 1.48 -7.12 -3.29
C LEU A 97 0.26 -7.73 -2.58
N ALA A 98 -0.15 -8.93 -2.98
CA ALA A 98 -1.26 -9.64 -2.34
C ALA A 98 -0.97 -9.95 -0.86
N THR A 99 0.26 -10.37 -0.55
CA THR A 99 0.70 -10.59 0.84
C THR A 99 0.58 -9.30 1.66
N ASP A 100 1.04 -8.15 1.13
CA ASP A 100 0.97 -6.87 1.85
C ASP A 100 -0.47 -6.45 2.13
N ILE A 101 -1.36 -6.61 1.14
CA ILE A 101 -2.78 -6.28 1.28
C ILE A 101 -3.43 -7.19 2.30
N ASN A 102 -3.19 -8.50 2.24
CA ASN A 102 -3.78 -9.46 3.17
C ASN A 102 -3.32 -9.21 4.59
N ILE A 103 -2.03 -8.93 4.80
CA ILE A 103 -1.49 -8.64 6.13
C ILE A 103 -2.03 -7.32 6.68
N LEU A 104 -2.14 -6.28 5.84
CA LEU A 104 -2.82 -5.05 6.24
C LEU A 104 -4.28 -5.32 6.62
N ALA A 105 -4.97 -6.15 5.85
CA ALA A 105 -6.36 -6.52 6.12
C ALA A 105 -6.50 -7.29 7.45
N ASP A 106 -5.58 -8.21 7.75
CA ASP A 106 -5.55 -8.96 9.02
C ASP A 106 -5.32 -8.01 10.21
N VAL A 107 -4.37 -7.08 10.11
CA VAL A 107 -4.11 -6.07 11.15
C VAL A 107 -5.33 -5.18 11.34
N ALA A 108 -5.86 -4.62 10.25
CA ALA A 108 -7.04 -3.75 10.26
C ALA A 108 -8.27 -4.46 10.84
N GLY A 109 -8.48 -5.74 10.50
CA GLY A 109 -9.61 -6.53 10.97
C GLY A 109 -9.53 -6.94 12.43
N SER A 110 -8.35 -6.84 13.06
CA SER A 110 -8.15 -7.09 14.48
C SER A 110 -8.40 -5.86 15.37
N GLU A 111 -8.52 -4.67 14.77
CA GLU A 111 -8.73 -3.41 15.48
C GLU A 111 -10.21 -3.17 15.82
N GLU A 112 -10.48 -2.59 17.00
CA GLU A 112 -11.85 -2.21 17.40
C GLU A 112 -12.40 -1.05 16.56
N SER A 113 -11.52 -0.12 16.16
CA SER A 113 -11.83 0.99 15.27
C SER A 113 -10.79 1.08 14.16
N SER A 114 -11.17 0.67 12.96
CA SER A 114 -10.30 0.79 11.78
C SER A 114 -10.32 2.22 11.21
N ALA A 115 -9.29 2.58 10.45
CA ALA A 115 -9.30 3.80 9.64
C ALA A 115 -10.34 3.72 8.51
N ASP A 116 -10.97 4.86 8.22
CA ASP A 116 -12.00 4.99 7.17
C ASP A 116 -11.40 4.96 5.76
N GLU A 117 -10.17 5.46 5.60
CA GLU A 117 -9.47 5.56 4.32
C GLU A 117 -8.02 5.10 4.44
N LEU A 118 -7.47 4.62 3.32
CA LEU A 118 -6.09 4.18 3.20
C LEU A 118 -5.46 4.80 1.95
N LYS A 119 -4.27 5.36 2.11
CA LYS A 119 -3.45 5.78 0.99
C LYS A 119 -2.75 4.56 0.35
N ILE A 120 -2.90 4.44 -0.96
CA ILE A 120 -2.10 3.55 -1.80
C ILE A 120 -1.35 4.41 -2.80
N GLN A 121 -0.08 4.09 -3.05
CA GLN A 121 0.74 4.81 -4.01
C GLN A 121 1.38 3.87 -5.02
N LEU A 122 1.59 4.41 -6.21
CA LEU A 122 2.11 3.74 -7.39
C LEU A 122 3.06 4.69 -8.12
N ARG A 123 3.99 4.12 -8.90
CA ARG A 123 4.90 4.88 -9.75
C ARG A 123 4.23 5.20 -11.09
N GLY A 124 4.14 6.49 -11.43
CA GLY A 124 3.64 6.94 -12.74
C GLY A 124 4.65 6.72 -13.88
N PRO A 125 4.24 7.00 -15.13
CA PRO A 125 5.12 7.04 -16.30
C PRO A 125 6.11 8.21 -16.27
#